data_AF-A0A084B0D1-F1
#
_entry.id   AF-A0A084B0D1-F1
#
_cell.length_a   1.000
_cell.length_b   1.000
_cell.length_c   1.000
_cell.angle_alpha   90.00
_cell.angle_beta   90.00
_cell.angle_gamma   90.00
#
_symmetry.space_group_name_H-M   'P 1'
#
loop_
_entity.id
_entity.type
_entity.pdbx_description
1 polymer ?
#
loop_
_entity_poly.entity_id
_entity_poly.type
_entity_poly.pdbx_seq_one_letter_code
_entity_poly.pdbx_strand_id
1 'polypeptide(L)'
;MGAVTTHNAIHLPIFWDKNWNKFYQICLSLQYGGAVSIFIPGHNLSHHKYPQQARDVMRTTKVRYSWNLLNGLLFFWHVVLSGNKDDKLYFEAQGRLNRPIVKQRRLEEVAVWSATAVLVLLDWRRWIWFALLPQFYAKYCILSLNFLQHDGCDMSSKYNFARNFTGQTLNYLCFNNGYHTVHHLHPGLHWSILPQKHQELIAPHIAPSLEISNILFYMWRSFIYPGLRLDYKGHPLLISKEENEMPDEPWFYNETETYSNIQEYRAHAHSPAMGESLTWSEDALERIAALVQHEISRIEAAQGRANRQVSHHERAAAVAPSSLITTLLNELQSRAHLPMSDDLQRFSQVCALQRSLRRGAGPGDIKIYGGIKYERKTTGLFTGKLASQGIVISIDDEDFVEYRVLTKPSFA
;
A
#
# COMPACT_ATOMS: atom_id res chain seq x y z
N MET A 1 -10.68 -16.67 3.14
CA MET A 1 -9.79 -16.09 4.17
C MET A 1 -8.33 -16.00 3.69
N GLY A 2 -7.55 -17.10 3.62
CA GLY A 2 -6.09 -17.03 3.39
C GLY A 2 -5.63 -16.30 2.13
N ALA A 3 -6.32 -16.50 1.00
CA ALA A 3 -6.05 -15.75 -0.24
C ALA A 3 -6.30 -14.24 -0.09
N VAL A 4 -7.32 -13.83 0.68
CA VAL A 4 -7.64 -12.42 0.92
C VAL A 4 -6.62 -11.79 1.88
N THR A 5 -6.17 -12.52 2.90
CA THR A 5 -5.07 -12.08 3.77
C THR A 5 -3.78 -11.88 2.97
N THR A 6 -3.51 -12.79 2.04
CA THR A 6 -2.38 -12.69 1.11
C THR A 6 -2.50 -11.42 0.26
N HIS A 7 -3.66 -11.22 -0.35
CA HIS A 7 -3.98 -10.02 -1.13
C HIS A 7 -3.79 -8.72 -0.33
N ASN A 8 -4.24 -8.67 0.92
CA ASN A 8 -4.03 -7.48 1.76
C ASN A 8 -2.54 -7.24 2.07
N ALA A 9 -1.79 -8.31 2.40
CA ALA A 9 -0.40 -8.21 2.83
C ALA A 9 0.58 -7.81 1.71
N ILE A 10 0.25 -8.07 0.44
CA ILE A 10 1.04 -7.61 -0.71
C ILE A 10 0.84 -6.12 -1.00
N HIS A 11 -0.28 -5.53 -0.56
CA HIS A 11 -0.56 -4.11 -0.71
C HIS A 11 -0.01 -3.27 0.43
N LEU A 12 -0.15 -3.79 1.66
CA LEU A 12 0.28 -3.11 2.88
C LEU A 12 1.02 -4.11 3.79
N PRO A 13 2.32 -3.86 4.08
CA PRO A 13 3.06 -4.65 5.07
C PRO A 13 2.35 -4.64 6.43
N ILE A 14 2.24 -5.81 7.06
CA ILE A 14 1.56 -5.98 8.36
C ILE A 14 2.44 -5.51 9.51
N PHE A 15 3.74 -5.77 9.41
CA PHE A 15 4.71 -5.44 10.46
C PHE A 15 5.52 -4.19 10.11
N TRP A 16 6.01 -3.48 11.11
CA TRP A 16 6.95 -2.38 10.91
C TRP A 16 8.33 -2.89 10.47
N ASP A 17 8.73 -4.05 10.98
CA ASP A 17 10.01 -4.67 10.67
C ASP A 17 9.96 -5.45 9.35
N LYS A 18 10.98 -5.25 8.51
CA LYS A 18 11.05 -5.87 7.18
C LYS A 18 11.26 -7.37 7.25
N ASN A 19 11.97 -7.89 8.25
CA ASN A 19 12.24 -9.32 8.37
C ASN A 19 10.99 -10.08 8.85
N TRP A 20 10.20 -9.48 9.75
CA TRP A 20 8.90 -10.02 10.12
C TRP A 20 7.92 -10.10 8.95
N ASN A 21 7.92 -9.11 8.05
CA ASN A 21 7.12 -9.19 6.83
C ASN A 21 7.60 -10.30 5.87
N LYS A 22 8.92 -10.46 5.68
CA LYS A 22 9.47 -11.55 4.86
C LYS A 22 9.11 -12.93 5.42
N PHE A 23 9.21 -13.08 6.74
CA PHE A 23 8.79 -14.31 7.43
C PHE A 23 7.29 -14.55 7.26
N TYR A 24 6.48 -13.52 7.46
CA TYR A 24 5.03 -13.60 7.28
C TYR A 24 4.62 -13.97 5.85
N GLN A 25 5.32 -13.47 4.83
CA GLN A 25 5.11 -13.86 3.44
C GLN A 25 5.38 -15.37 3.20
N ILE A 26 6.34 -15.97 3.91
CA ILE A 26 6.56 -17.43 3.87
C ILE A 26 5.36 -18.15 4.51
N CYS A 27 4.87 -17.69 5.66
CA CYS A 27 3.67 -18.25 6.29
C CYS A 27 2.44 -18.17 5.37
N LEU A 28 2.24 -17.02 4.71
CA LEU A 28 1.18 -16.83 3.73
C LEU A 28 1.36 -17.75 2.52
N SER A 29 2.60 -17.97 2.06
CA SER A 29 2.89 -18.88 0.96
C SER A 29 2.51 -20.33 1.28
N LEU A 30 2.82 -20.80 2.50
CA LEU A 30 2.40 -22.11 2.99
C LEU A 30 0.87 -22.23 3.04
N GLN A 31 0.18 -21.20 3.54
CA GLN A 31 -1.29 -21.17 3.59
C GLN A 31 -1.92 -21.09 2.19
N TYR A 32 -1.30 -20.37 1.26
CA TYR A 32 -1.78 -20.16 -0.10
C TYR A 32 -1.45 -21.33 -1.04
N GLY A 33 -0.45 -22.16 -0.70
CA GLY A 33 0.02 -23.27 -1.53
C GLY A 33 0.82 -22.81 -2.74
N GLY A 34 1.59 -21.74 -2.60
CA GLY A 34 2.44 -21.16 -3.66
C GLY A 34 3.08 -19.87 -3.19
N ALA A 35 4.17 -19.44 -3.84
CA ALA A 35 4.84 -18.21 -3.50
C ALA A 35 3.93 -16.99 -3.71
N VAL A 36 3.66 -16.25 -2.64
CA VAL A 36 2.77 -15.08 -2.68
C VAL A 36 3.43 -13.88 -3.34
N SER A 37 4.76 -13.85 -3.42
CA SER A 37 5.50 -12.84 -4.19
C SER A 37 5.06 -12.77 -5.66
N ILE A 38 4.51 -13.85 -6.22
CA ILE A 38 4.02 -13.90 -7.61
C ILE A 38 2.76 -13.04 -7.81
N PHE A 39 2.03 -12.69 -6.75
CA PHE A 39 0.88 -11.78 -6.88
C PHE A 39 1.30 -10.37 -7.29
N ILE A 40 2.46 -9.89 -6.87
CA ILE A 40 2.90 -8.50 -7.07
C ILE A 40 2.89 -8.11 -8.56
N PRO A 41 3.55 -8.84 -9.48
CA PRO A 41 3.58 -8.46 -10.88
C PRO A 41 2.18 -8.44 -11.52
N GLY A 42 1.41 -9.53 -11.43
CA GLY A 42 0.09 -9.61 -12.08
C GLY A 42 -0.99 -8.73 -11.43
N HIS A 43 -0.99 -8.61 -10.10
CA HIS A 43 -2.03 -7.86 -9.39
C HIS A 43 -1.68 -6.38 -9.22
N ASN A 44 -0.52 -6.07 -8.64
CA ASN A 44 -0.18 -4.68 -8.28
C ASN A 44 0.37 -3.90 -9.48
N LEU A 45 1.26 -4.52 -10.26
CA LEU A 45 1.95 -3.83 -11.35
C LEU A 45 1.18 -3.89 -12.68
N SER A 46 0.22 -4.80 -12.79
CA SER A 46 -0.63 -4.99 -13.98
C SER A 46 -2.07 -4.57 -13.68
N HIS A 47 -2.83 -5.37 -12.94
CA HIS A 47 -4.28 -5.16 -12.76
C HIS A 47 -4.66 -3.83 -12.08
N HIS A 48 -3.99 -3.46 -10.98
CA HIS A 48 -4.23 -2.18 -10.30
C HIS A 48 -3.84 -0.96 -11.13
N LYS A 49 -2.83 -1.11 -11.99
CA LYS A 49 -2.25 0.00 -12.72
C LYS A 49 -2.90 0.24 -14.08
N TYR A 50 -3.27 -0.83 -14.77
CA TYR A 50 -3.78 -0.78 -16.14
C TYR A 50 -5.15 -1.47 -16.28
N PRO A 51 -6.08 -1.32 -15.32
CA PRO A 51 -7.30 -2.13 -15.27
C PRO A 51 -8.04 -2.15 -16.61
N GLN A 52 -8.44 -3.34 -17.06
CA GLN A 52 -9.10 -3.63 -18.34
C GLN A 52 -8.34 -3.24 -19.63
N GLN A 53 -7.07 -2.83 -19.55
CA GLN A 53 -6.24 -2.51 -20.73
C GLN A 53 -5.39 -3.71 -21.17
N ALA A 54 -4.63 -3.55 -22.27
CA ALA A 54 -3.77 -4.59 -22.84
C ALA A 54 -2.74 -5.16 -21.84
N ARG A 55 -2.32 -4.33 -20.89
CA ARG A 55 -1.36 -4.66 -19.83
C ARG A 55 -1.99 -5.26 -18.58
N ASP A 56 -3.33 -5.38 -18.53
CA ASP A 56 -4.04 -6.06 -17.44
C ASP A 56 -4.21 -7.55 -17.77
N VAL A 57 -3.46 -8.38 -17.03
CA VAL A 57 -3.55 -9.84 -17.12
C VAL A 57 -4.88 -10.40 -16.64
N MET A 58 -5.65 -9.61 -15.90
CA MET A 58 -6.94 -9.96 -15.32
C MET A 58 -8.11 -9.21 -15.99
N ARG A 59 -7.91 -8.65 -17.19
CA ARG A 59 -9.02 -8.01 -17.93
C ARG A 59 -10.16 -9.00 -18.21
N THR A 60 -11.40 -8.59 -18.00
CA THR A 60 -12.59 -9.46 -18.12
C THR A 60 -12.92 -9.80 -19.56
N THR A 61 -12.39 -9.04 -20.52
CA THR A 61 -12.54 -9.31 -21.96
C THR A 61 -11.77 -10.54 -22.42
N LYS A 62 -10.94 -11.19 -21.60
CA LYS A 62 -10.30 -12.48 -21.93
C LYS A 62 -11.30 -13.63 -22.10
N VAL A 63 -12.49 -13.53 -21.51
CA VAL A 63 -13.58 -14.50 -21.71
C VAL A 63 -14.73 -13.86 -22.50
N ARG A 64 -15.28 -14.59 -23.48
CA ARG A 64 -16.24 -14.08 -24.47
C ARG A 64 -17.28 -15.10 -24.90
N TYR A 65 -17.60 -16.05 -24.03
CA TYR A 65 -18.63 -17.05 -24.28
C TYR A 65 -20.01 -16.38 -24.30
N SER A 66 -20.91 -16.86 -25.17
CA SER A 66 -22.29 -16.37 -25.26
C SER A 66 -23.07 -16.63 -23.97
N TRP A 67 -22.78 -17.75 -23.29
CA TRP A 67 -23.35 -18.05 -21.99
C TRP A 67 -22.50 -17.48 -20.87
N ASN A 68 -23.07 -16.55 -20.09
CA ASN A 68 -22.29 -15.84 -19.09
C ASN A 68 -21.74 -16.74 -17.97
N LEU A 69 -22.41 -17.86 -17.67
CA LEU A 69 -21.88 -18.85 -16.73
C LEU A 69 -20.51 -19.38 -17.17
N LEU A 70 -20.30 -19.63 -18.46
CA LEU A 70 -19.01 -20.09 -18.98
C LEU A 70 -17.94 -19.01 -18.84
N ASN A 71 -18.29 -17.73 -19.00
CA ASN A 71 -17.35 -16.63 -18.71
C ASN A 71 -16.90 -16.69 -17.25
N GLY A 72 -17.84 -16.79 -16.31
CA GLY A 72 -17.52 -16.88 -14.88
C GLY A 72 -16.70 -18.11 -14.51
N LEU A 73 -17.01 -19.28 -15.08
CA LEU A 73 -16.30 -20.54 -14.77
C LEU A 73 -14.90 -20.62 -15.38
N LEU A 74 -14.72 -20.06 -16.57
CA LEU A 74 -13.47 -20.21 -17.34
C LEU A 74 -12.52 -19.02 -17.18
N PHE A 75 -12.98 -17.91 -16.61
CA PHE A 75 -12.15 -16.72 -16.39
C PHE A 75 -10.84 -17.03 -15.66
N PHE A 76 -10.90 -17.79 -14.56
CA PHE A 76 -9.72 -18.23 -13.83
C PHE A 76 -8.67 -18.89 -14.74
N TRP A 77 -9.09 -19.82 -15.60
CA TRP A 77 -8.19 -20.57 -16.48
C TRP A 77 -7.56 -19.67 -17.53
N HIS A 78 -8.34 -18.76 -18.12
CA HIS A 78 -7.82 -17.79 -19.08
C HIS A 78 -6.74 -16.89 -18.46
N VAL A 79 -6.99 -16.37 -17.25
CA VAL A 79 -6.02 -15.53 -16.51
C VAL A 79 -4.75 -16.30 -16.19
N VAL A 80 -4.86 -17.49 -15.60
CA VAL A 80 -3.69 -18.28 -15.18
C VAL A 80 -2.85 -18.72 -16.38
N LEU A 81 -3.48 -19.16 -17.47
CA LEU A 81 -2.75 -19.62 -18.65
C LEU A 81 -2.05 -18.47 -19.39
N SER A 82 -2.64 -17.27 -19.45
CA SER A 82 -1.97 -16.12 -20.06
C SER A 82 -0.89 -15.51 -19.15
N GLY A 83 -1.17 -15.36 -17.85
CA GLY A 83 -0.28 -14.64 -16.92
C GLY A 83 1.05 -15.35 -16.63
N ASN A 84 1.09 -16.69 -16.69
CA ASN A 84 2.29 -17.47 -16.38
C ASN A 84 3.51 -17.09 -17.23
N LYS A 85 3.31 -16.66 -18.48
CA LYS A 85 4.41 -16.24 -19.36
C LYS A 85 5.05 -14.95 -18.87
N ASP A 86 4.23 -13.98 -18.52
CA ASP A 86 4.68 -12.65 -18.13
C ASP A 86 5.30 -12.66 -16.73
N ASP A 87 4.77 -13.46 -15.80
CA ASP A 87 5.38 -13.66 -14.48
C ASP A 87 6.79 -14.26 -14.62
N LYS A 88 6.96 -15.23 -15.52
CA LYS A 88 8.29 -15.82 -15.78
C LYS A 88 9.26 -14.75 -16.28
N LEU A 89 8.86 -13.97 -17.28
CA LEU A 89 9.70 -12.90 -17.84
C LEU A 89 10.02 -11.81 -16.81
N TYR A 90 9.05 -11.43 -15.98
CA TYR A 90 9.25 -10.48 -14.88
C TYR A 90 10.34 -10.97 -13.92
N PHE A 91 10.21 -12.19 -13.39
CA PHE A 91 11.18 -12.71 -12.41
C PHE A 91 12.54 -13.00 -13.01
N GLU A 92 12.63 -13.35 -14.31
CA GLU A 92 13.91 -13.42 -15.02
C GLU A 92 14.57 -12.04 -15.10
N ALA A 93 13.83 -10.99 -15.45
CA ALA A 93 14.33 -9.62 -15.49
C ALA A 93 14.77 -9.12 -14.10
N GLN A 94 13.94 -9.33 -13.07
CA GLN A 94 14.30 -9.00 -11.68
C GLN A 94 15.52 -9.82 -11.19
N GLY A 95 15.67 -11.05 -11.68
CA GLY A 95 16.82 -11.92 -11.39
C GLY A 95 18.12 -11.37 -11.94
N ARG A 96 18.11 -10.87 -13.19
CA ARG A 96 19.27 -10.19 -13.81
C ARG A 96 19.68 -8.94 -13.03
N LEU A 97 18.73 -8.27 -12.39
CA LEU A 97 18.95 -7.10 -11.54
C LEU A 97 19.27 -7.44 -10.08
N ASN A 98 19.38 -8.73 -9.72
CA ASN A 98 19.63 -9.22 -8.35
C ASN A 98 18.67 -8.63 -7.30
N ARG A 99 17.39 -8.47 -7.67
CA ARG A 99 16.38 -7.85 -6.82
C ARG A 99 15.96 -8.79 -5.67
N PRO A 100 15.66 -8.25 -4.47
CA PRO A 100 15.37 -9.06 -3.29
C PRO A 100 14.11 -9.93 -3.46
N ILE A 101 13.13 -9.51 -4.26
CA ILE A 101 11.90 -10.25 -4.53
C ILE A 101 12.15 -11.64 -5.11
N VAL A 102 13.22 -11.81 -5.89
CA VAL A 102 13.58 -13.11 -6.49
C VAL A 102 14.08 -14.08 -5.42
N LYS A 103 14.88 -13.58 -4.47
CA LYS A 103 15.37 -14.39 -3.34
C LYS A 103 14.21 -14.77 -2.42
N GLN A 104 13.33 -13.82 -2.14
CA GLN A 104 12.13 -14.04 -1.34
C GLN A 104 11.22 -15.10 -1.98
N ARG A 105 10.89 -14.95 -3.27
CA ARG A 105 10.11 -15.96 -4.03
C ARG A 105 10.72 -17.35 -3.94
N ARG A 106 12.04 -17.48 -4.12
CA ARG A 106 12.72 -18.79 -4.03
C ARG A 106 12.60 -19.41 -2.65
N LEU A 107 12.73 -18.61 -1.58
CA LEU A 107 12.53 -19.10 -0.21
C LEU A 107 11.10 -19.56 0.02
N GLU A 108 10.11 -18.81 -0.48
CA GLU A 108 8.69 -19.18 -0.42
C GLU A 108 8.42 -20.48 -1.19
N GLU A 109 8.94 -20.62 -2.41
CA GLU A 109 8.82 -21.84 -3.21
C GLU A 109 9.44 -23.04 -2.51
N VAL A 110 10.67 -22.91 -1.98
CA VAL A 110 11.33 -23.98 -1.23
C VAL A 110 10.50 -24.39 -0.02
N ALA A 111 9.96 -23.44 0.74
CA ALA A 111 9.14 -23.73 1.90
C ALA A 111 7.84 -24.46 1.52
N VAL A 112 7.13 -23.96 0.50
CA VAL A 112 5.88 -24.56 0.00
C VAL A 112 6.10 -25.97 -0.54
N TRP A 113 7.10 -26.17 -1.39
CA TRP A 113 7.34 -27.47 -2.02
C TRP A 113 7.87 -28.49 -1.01
N SER A 114 8.71 -28.07 -0.05
CA SER A 114 9.16 -28.93 1.04
C SER A 114 8.00 -29.35 1.94
N ALA A 115 7.14 -28.40 2.35
CA ALA A 115 5.96 -28.70 3.15
C ALA A 115 4.97 -29.60 2.39
N THR A 116 4.77 -29.34 1.10
CA THR A 116 3.92 -30.16 0.22
C THR A 116 4.45 -31.58 0.12
N ALA A 117 5.76 -31.76 -0.12
CA ALA A 117 6.38 -33.07 -0.19
C ALA A 117 6.21 -33.85 1.13
N VAL A 118 6.44 -33.20 2.27
CA VAL A 118 6.21 -33.82 3.59
C VAL A 118 4.75 -34.23 3.76
N LEU A 119 3.78 -33.36 3.47
CA LEU A 119 2.36 -33.67 3.61
C LEU A 119 1.89 -34.81 2.70
N VAL A 120 2.37 -34.84 1.45
CA VAL A 120 2.08 -35.90 0.48
C VAL A 120 2.66 -37.25 0.94
N LEU A 121 3.90 -37.25 1.44
CA LEU A 121 4.56 -38.45 1.95
C LEU A 121 3.91 -38.98 3.24
N LEU A 122 3.39 -38.09 4.09
CA LEU A 122 2.65 -38.48 5.29
C LEU A 122 1.30 -39.11 4.94
N ASP A 123 0.47 -38.43 4.13
CA ASP A 123 -0.80 -38.96 3.63
C ASP A 123 -1.31 -38.10 2.46
N TRP A 124 -1.08 -38.57 1.24
CA TRP A 124 -1.52 -37.88 0.02
C TRP A 124 -3.04 -37.69 -0.06
N ARG A 125 -3.86 -38.56 0.54
CA ARG A 125 -5.32 -38.41 0.53
C ARG A 125 -5.75 -37.27 1.44
N ARG A 126 -5.19 -37.18 2.65
CA ARG A 126 -5.43 -36.04 3.55
C ARG A 126 -4.88 -34.74 2.97
N TRP A 127 -3.72 -34.78 2.33
CA TRP A 127 -3.18 -33.61 1.63
C TRP A 127 -4.14 -33.09 0.56
N ILE A 128 -4.79 -33.95 -0.23
CA ILE A 128 -5.80 -33.53 -1.21
C ILE A 128 -6.93 -32.71 -0.53
N TRP A 129 -7.52 -33.25 0.53
CA TRP A 129 -8.70 -32.66 1.17
C TRP A 129 -8.40 -31.44 2.02
N PHE A 130 -7.26 -31.42 2.71
CA PHE A 130 -6.95 -30.39 3.71
C PHE A 130 -5.97 -29.33 3.22
N ALA A 131 -5.20 -29.60 2.15
CA ALA A 131 -4.27 -28.63 1.56
C ALA A 131 -4.63 -28.29 0.12
N LEU A 132 -4.59 -29.26 -0.80
CA LEU A 132 -4.72 -28.99 -2.23
C LEU A 132 -6.05 -28.35 -2.60
N LEU A 133 -7.18 -28.98 -2.22
CA LEU A 133 -8.51 -28.49 -2.59
C LEU A 133 -8.83 -27.13 -1.95
N PRO A 134 -8.62 -26.89 -0.65
CA PRO A 134 -8.83 -25.58 -0.05
C PRO A 134 -7.93 -24.49 -0.63
N GLN A 135 -6.66 -24.79 -0.89
CA GLN A 135 -5.74 -23.86 -1.54
C GLN A 135 -6.22 -23.53 -2.95
N PHE A 136 -6.46 -24.55 -3.79
CA PHE A 136 -6.96 -24.36 -5.15
C PHE A 136 -8.25 -23.55 -5.19
N TYR A 137 -9.23 -23.90 -4.35
CA TYR A 137 -10.49 -23.17 -4.26
C TYR A 137 -10.29 -21.70 -3.87
N ALA A 138 -9.39 -21.42 -2.91
CA ALA A 138 -9.08 -20.05 -2.53
C ALA A 138 -8.44 -19.25 -3.69
N LYS A 139 -7.53 -19.85 -4.48
CA LYS A 139 -6.95 -19.22 -5.68
C LYS A 139 -8.02 -18.97 -6.74
N TYR A 140 -8.87 -19.96 -6.99
CA TYR A 140 -9.97 -19.86 -7.94
C TYR A 140 -10.90 -18.71 -7.58
N CYS A 141 -11.33 -18.61 -6.32
CA CYS A 141 -12.23 -17.57 -5.86
C CYS A 141 -11.61 -16.17 -5.95
N ILE A 142 -10.38 -15.96 -5.46
CA ILE A 142 -9.79 -14.61 -5.43
C ILE A 142 -9.54 -14.06 -6.84
N LEU A 143 -9.08 -14.90 -7.77
CA LEU A 143 -8.92 -14.48 -9.17
C LEU A 143 -10.28 -14.27 -9.83
N SER A 144 -11.26 -15.17 -9.62
CA SER A 144 -12.58 -15.04 -10.25
C SER A 144 -13.40 -13.85 -9.73
N LEU A 145 -13.12 -13.36 -8.51
CA LEU A 145 -13.75 -12.15 -7.99
C LEU A 145 -13.45 -10.92 -8.84
N ASN A 146 -12.28 -10.84 -9.48
CA ASN A 146 -11.94 -9.73 -10.38
C ASN A 146 -12.94 -9.63 -11.53
N PHE A 147 -13.43 -10.76 -12.05
CA PHE A 147 -14.50 -10.76 -13.05
C PHE A 147 -15.78 -10.14 -12.48
N LEU A 148 -16.20 -10.57 -11.29
CA LEU A 148 -17.41 -10.03 -10.64
C LEU A 148 -17.30 -8.55 -10.30
N GLN A 149 -16.10 -8.07 -10.01
CA GLN A 149 -15.85 -6.71 -9.57
C GLN A 149 -15.61 -5.72 -10.72
N HIS A 150 -15.17 -6.16 -11.89
CA HIS A 150 -14.88 -5.26 -13.01
C HIS A 150 -15.76 -5.47 -14.24
N ASP A 151 -16.39 -6.64 -14.40
CA ASP A 151 -17.13 -6.90 -15.64
C ASP A 151 -18.32 -5.94 -15.79
N GLY A 152 -18.45 -5.35 -16.98
CA GLY A 152 -19.49 -4.38 -17.31
C GLY A 152 -19.33 -3.00 -16.65
N CYS A 153 -18.18 -2.69 -16.06
CA CYS A 153 -17.90 -1.39 -15.44
C CYS A 153 -17.33 -0.38 -16.46
N ASP A 154 -17.40 0.92 -16.15
CA ASP A 154 -16.93 2.00 -17.02
C ASP A 154 -15.53 2.49 -16.61
N MET A 155 -14.53 2.11 -17.39
CA MET A 155 -13.13 2.43 -17.14
C MET A 155 -12.77 3.90 -17.35
N SER A 156 -13.61 4.67 -18.04
CA SER A 156 -13.42 6.11 -18.18
C SER A 156 -13.87 6.89 -16.94
N SER A 157 -14.68 6.25 -16.09
CA SER A 157 -15.19 6.85 -14.85
C SER A 157 -14.24 6.66 -13.69
N LYS A 158 -13.98 7.73 -12.94
CA LYS A 158 -13.24 7.66 -11.67
C LYS A 158 -13.92 6.78 -10.62
N TYR A 159 -15.25 6.63 -10.66
CA TYR A 159 -16.01 5.95 -9.60
C TYR A 159 -16.68 4.66 -10.08
N ASN A 160 -16.99 4.55 -11.37
CA ASN A 160 -17.76 3.42 -11.93
C ASN A 160 -16.89 2.37 -12.64
N PHE A 161 -15.57 2.41 -12.47
CA PHE A 161 -14.63 1.44 -13.07
C PHE A 161 -14.58 0.09 -12.33
N ALA A 162 -15.25 0.01 -11.18
CA ALA A 162 -15.34 -1.18 -10.35
C ALA A 162 -16.69 -1.22 -9.61
N ARG A 163 -17.09 -2.44 -9.25
CA ARG A 163 -18.30 -2.79 -8.49
C ARG A 163 -17.94 -3.16 -7.06
N ASN A 164 -18.74 -2.68 -6.12
CA ASN A 164 -18.59 -2.98 -4.70
C ASN A 164 -19.60 -4.04 -4.24
N PHE A 165 -19.14 -4.96 -3.40
CA PHE A 165 -19.97 -5.92 -2.71
C PHE A 165 -20.01 -5.57 -1.21
N THR A 166 -21.05 -4.87 -0.76
CA THR A 166 -21.11 -4.22 0.57
C THR A 166 -21.76 -5.07 1.66
N GLY A 167 -22.13 -6.32 1.35
CA GLY A 167 -22.73 -7.24 2.32
C GLY A 167 -21.84 -7.50 3.54
N GLN A 168 -22.42 -7.46 4.74
CA GLN A 168 -21.68 -7.58 6.00
C GLN A 168 -20.96 -8.93 6.14
N THR A 169 -21.63 -10.04 5.83
CA THR A 169 -21.05 -11.39 5.94
C THR A 169 -19.86 -11.57 5.00
N LEU A 170 -19.98 -11.10 3.76
CA LEU A 170 -18.89 -11.15 2.79
C LEU A 170 -17.71 -10.32 3.31
N ASN A 171 -17.95 -9.10 3.77
CA ASN A 171 -16.89 -8.21 4.22
C ASN A 171 -16.26 -8.65 5.54
N TYR A 172 -16.98 -9.36 6.40
CA TYR A 172 -16.36 -10.03 7.55
C TYR A 172 -15.38 -11.13 7.09
N LEU A 173 -15.78 -11.99 6.15
CA LEU A 173 -14.94 -13.08 5.63
C LEU A 173 -13.81 -12.59 4.69
N CYS A 174 -14.05 -11.51 3.97
CA CYS A 174 -13.10 -10.97 2.99
C CYS A 174 -12.44 -9.71 3.52
N PHE A 175 -12.39 -9.49 4.84
CA PHE A 175 -11.70 -8.35 5.43
C PHE A 175 -12.02 -7.03 4.71
N ASN A 176 -13.30 -6.70 4.52
CA ASN A 176 -13.78 -5.52 3.81
C ASN A 176 -13.31 -5.34 2.34
N ASN A 177 -12.77 -6.38 1.70
CA ASN A 177 -12.33 -6.31 0.31
C ASN A 177 -13.48 -6.21 -0.71
N GLY A 178 -14.73 -6.32 -0.25
CA GLY A 178 -15.89 -6.03 -1.10
C GLY A 178 -15.98 -4.56 -1.50
N TYR A 179 -15.37 -3.64 -0.74
CA TYR A 179 -15.25 -2.22 -1.09
C TYR A 179 -14.11 -1.98 -2.10
N HIS A 180 -14.31 -2.53 -3.30
CA HIS A 180 -13.28 -2.66 -4.34
C HIS A 180 -12.87 -1.33 -5.00
N THR A 181 -13.81 -0.41 -5.23
CA THR A 181 -13.50 0.88 -5.88
C THR A 181 -12.52 1.70 -5.04
N VAL A 182 -12.76 1.81 -3.72
CA VAL A 182 -11.83 2.52 -2.82
C VAL A 182 -10.52 1.77 -2.68
N HIS A 183 -10.55 0.44 -2.71
CA HIS A 183 -9.34 -0.39 -2.70
C HIS A 183 -8.47 -0.13 -3.94
N HIS A 184 -9.05 -0.05 -5.14
CA HIS A 184 -8.28 0.28 -6.34
C HIS A 184 -7.73 1.71 -6.36
N LEU A 185 -8.48 2.68 -5.84
CA LEU A 185 -8.01 4.07 -5.77
C LEU A 185 -6.92 4.26 -4.72
N HIS A 186 -7.00 3.49 -3.63
CA HIS A 186 -6.06 3.59 -2.51
C HIS A 186 -5.65 2.19 -2.00
N PRO A 187 -4.86 1.43 -2.79
CA PRO A 187 -4.52 0.04 -2.46
C PRO A 187 -3.74 -0.09 -1.15
N GLY A 188 -3.00 0.96 -0.75
CA GLY A 188 -2.25 0.98 0.51
C GLY A 188 -3.07 1.25 1.77
N LEU A 189 -4.39 1.39 1.70
CA LEU A 189 -5.22 1.53 2.90
C LEU A 189 -5.31 0.20 3.65
N HIS A 190 -5.29 0.29 4.98
CA HIS A 190 -5.61 -0.87 5.80
C HIS A 190 -7.07 -1.27 5.56
N TRP A 191 -7.32 -2.56 5.41
CA TRP A 191 -8.64 -3.05 5.01
C TRP A 191 -9.75 -2.70 6.01
N SER A 192 -9.43 -2.52 7.30
CA SER A 192 -10.40 -2.14 8.32
C SER A 192 -11.04 -0.76 8.10
N ILE A 193 -10.36 0.15 7.39
CA ILE A 193 -10.84 1.52 7.15
C ILE A 193 -11.55 1.68 5.80
N LEU A 194 -11.54 0.65 4.95
CA LEU A 194 -12.19 0.69 3.63
C LEU A 194 -13.68 1.01 3.70
N PRO A 195 -14.50 0.48 4.64
CA PRO A 195 -15.91 0.81 4.70
C PRO A 195 -16.15 2.30 4.98
N GLN A 196 -15.39 2.88 5.91
CA GLN A 196 -15.47 4.32 6.22
C GLN A 196 -15.05 5.15 5.00
N LYS A 197 -13.91 4.83 4.39
CA LYS A 197 -13.40 5.58 3.23
C LYS A 197 -14.25 5.43 1.99
N HIS A 198 -14.90 4.28 1.83
CA HIS A 198 -15.92 4.09 0.81
C HIS A 198 -17.07 5.07 1.00
N GLN A 199 -17.61 5.20 2.22
CA GLN A 199 -18.71 6.14 2.49
C GLN A 199 -18.31 7.60 2.27
N GLU A 200 -17.08 7.97 2.66
CA GLU A 200 -16.58 9.33 2.50
C GLU A 200 -16.29 9.71 1.03
N LEU A 201 -15.70 8.78 0.25
CA LEU A 201 -15.08 9.11 -1.03
C LEU A 201 -15.81 8.54 -2.25
N ILE A 202 -16.55 7.44 -2.10
CA ILE A 202 -17.10 6.66 -3.22
C ILE A 202 -18.62 6.67 -3.25
N ALA A 203 -19.27 6.34 -2.12
CA ALA A 203 -20.72 6.23 -2.02
C ALA A 203 -21.50 7.46 -2.55
N PRO A 204 -21.02 8.71 -2.39
CA PRO A 204 -21.73 9.88 -2.94
C PRO A 204 -21.71 9.99 -4.48
N HIS A 205 -20.86 9.23 -5.16
CA HIS A 205 -20.57 9.42 -6.60
C HIS A 205 -20.79 8.17 -7.45
N ILE A 206 -20.73 6.99 -6.86
CA ILE A 206 -20.85 5.73 -7.60
C ILE A 206 -22.29 5.46 -8.04
N ALA A 207 -22.44 4.82 -9.20
CA ALA A 207 -23.74 4.39 -9.68
C ALA A 207 -24.38 3.36 -8.71
N PRO A 208 -25.66 3.51 -8.34
CA PRO A 208 -26.32 2.58 -7.42
C PRO A 208 -26.31 1.11 -7.87
N SER A 209 -26.27 0.85 -9.18
CA SER A 209 -26.18 -0.51 -9.75
C SER A 209 -24.84 -1.20 -9.50
N LEU A 210 -23.81 -0.46 -9.08
CA LEU A 210 -22.50 -0.98 -8.71
C LEU A 210 -22.34 -1.22 -7.20
N GLU A 211 -23.39 -0.95 -6.40
CA GLU A 211 -23.43 -1.19 -4.96
C GLU A 211 -24.28 -2.43 -4.64
N ILE A 212 -23.61 -3.56 -4.42
CA ILE A 212 -24.30 -4.86 -4.29
C ILE A 212 -24.18 -5.40 -2.86
N SER A 213 -25.29 -5.44 -2.14
CA SER A 213 -25.34 -5.98 -0.78
C SER A 213 -25.29 -7.52 -0.72
N ASN A 214 -25.71 -8.21 -1.79
CA ASN A 214 -25.78 -9.67 -1.84
C ASN A 214 -25.07 -10.23 -3.09
N ILE A 215 -23.83 -10.68 -2.89
CA ILE A 215 -23.01 -11.27 -3.96
C ILE A 215 -23.62 -12.55 -4.53
N LEU A 216 -24.28 -13.38 -3.72
CA LEU A 216 -24.86 -14.65 -4.19
C LEU A 216 -26.05 -14.39 -5.12
N PHE A 217 -26.90 -13.43 -4.75
CA PHE A 217 -28.00 -13.01 -5.62
C PHE A 217 -27.49 -12.40 -6.92
N TYR A 218 -26.43 -11.60 -6.86
CA TYR A 218 -25.78 -11.09 -8.06
C TYR A 218 -25.22 -12.20 -8.96
N MET A 219 -24.49 -13.17 -8.39
CA MET A 219 -23.98 -14.32 -9.15
C MET A 219 -25.12 -15.13 -9.79
N TRP A 220 -26.21 -15.38 -9.06
CA TRP A 220 -27.38 -16.06 -9.60
C TRP A 220 -27.97 -15.29 -10.78
N ARG A 221 -28.16 -13.98 -10.65
CA ARG A 221 -28.74 -13.15 -11.71
C ARG A 221 -27.85 -13.05 -12.94
N SER A 222 -26.54 -12.93 -12.72
CA SER A 222 -25.53 -12.76 -13.77
C SER A 222 -25.25 -14.07 -14.52
N PHE A 223 -25.30 -15.22 -13.85
CA PHE A 223 -24.86 -16.50 -14.45
C PHE A 223 -25.96 -17.54 -14.64
N ILE A 224 -27.01 -17.52 -13.81
CA ILE A 224 -28.04 -18.57 -13.79
C ILE A 224 -29.31 -18.08 -14.47
N TYR A 225 -29.96 -17.04 -13.94
CA TYR A 225 -31.20 -16.50 -14.52
C TYR A 225 -31.33 -14.99 -14.30
N PRO A 226 -31.42 -14.16 -15.36
CA PRO A 226 -31.50 -14.56 -16.76
C PRO A 226 -30.16 -15.02 -17.35
N GLY A 227 -29.04 -14.93 -16.60
CA GLY A 227 -27.74 -15.42 -17.07
C GLY A 227 -27.11 -14.54 -18.17
N LEU A 228 -27.50 -13.27 -18.20
CA LEU A 228 -27.06 -12.28 -19.19
C LEU A 228 -25.82 -11.53 -18.69
N ARG A 229 -24.88 -11.27 -19.62
CA ARG A 229 -23.72 -10.41 -19.37
C ARG A 229 -24.11 -8.97 -19.70
N LEU A 230 -24.22 -8.13 -18.68
CA LEU A 230 -24.71 -6.76 -18.79
C LEU A 230 -23.65 -5.76 -18.33
N ASP A 231 -23.70 -4.56 -18.91
CA ASP A 231 -23.00 -3.40 -18.36
C ASP A 231 -23.69 -2.90 -17.06
N TYR A 232 -23.05 -1.96 -16.37
CA TYR A 232 -23.58 -1.38 -15.15
C TYR A 232 -24.86 -0.54 -15.35
N LYS A 233 -25.20 -0.19 -16.60
CA LYS A 233 -26.44 0.50 -16.97
C LYS A 233 -27.58 -0.49 -17.25
N GLY A 234 -27.29 -1.79 -17.32
CA GLY A 234 -28.25 -2.85 -17.57
C GLY A 234 -28.42 -3.23 -19.03
N HIS A 235 -27.60 -2.69 -19.93
CA HIS A 235 -27.60 -3.09 -21.35
C HIS A 235 -26.72 -4.32 -21.55
N PRO A 236 -26.95 -5.13 -22.60
CA PRO A 236 -26.02 -6.19 -23.00
C PRO A 236 -24.60 -5.65 -23.14
N LEU A 237 -23.63 -6.32 -22.52
CA LEU A 237 -22.23 -5.90 -22.60
C LEU A 237 -21.72 -6.06 -24.04
N LEU A 238 -21.41 -4.92 -24.67
CA LEU A 238 -20.81 -4.89 -26.01
C LEU A 238 -19.30 -4.80 -25.86
N ILE A 239 -18.60 -5.86 -26.27
CA ILE A 239 -17.14 -5.84 -26.39
C ILE A 239 -16.82 -5.36 -27.81
N SER A 240 -16.13 -4.24 -27.92
CA SER A 240 -15.71 -3.69 -29.21
C SER A 240 -14.79 -4.66 -29.96
N LYS A 241 -14.65 -4.47 -31.28
CA LYS A 241 -13.72 -5.29 -32.07
C LYS A 241 -12.28 -5.12 -31.55
N GLU A 242 -11.94 -3.89 -31.17
CA GLU A 242 -10.64 -3.52 -30.61
C GLU A 242 -10.37 -4.24 -29.30
N GLU A 243 -11.33 -4.28 -28.37
CA GLU A 243 -11.21 -5.03 -27.10
C GLU A 243 -11.19 -6.55 -27.32
N ASN A 244 -11.86 -7.02 -28.36
CA ASN A 244 -11.86 -8.43 -28.74
C ASN A 244 -10.49 -8.85 -29.31
N GLU A 245 -9.87 -8.01 -30.12
CA GLU A 245 -8.59 -8.31 -30.78
C GLU A 245 -7.38 -7.81 -29.97
N MET A 246 -7.61 -7.19 -28.81
CA MET A 246 -6.57 -6.62 -27.94
C MET A 246 -5.53 -7.67 -27.50
N PRO A 247 -4.27 -7.57 -27.98
CA PRO A 247 -3.20 -8.47 -27.55
C PRO A 247 -2.78 -8.18 -26.11
N ASP A 248 -2.23 -9.19 -25.44
CA ASP A 248 -1.56 -8.98 -24.16
C ASP A 248 -0.26 -8.21 -24.36
N GLU A 249 -0.07 -7.14 -23.60
CA GLU A 249 1.17 -6.38 -23.56
C GLU A 249 1.92 -6.62 -22.23
N PRO A 250 3.23 -6.85 -22.28
CA PRO A 250 4.05 -6.88 -21.07
C PRO A 250 4.05 -5.51 -20.34
N TRP A 251 3.97 -5.54 -19.02
CA TRP A 251 3.86 -4.33 -18.18
C TRP A 251 5.13 -3.94 -17.42
N PHE A 252 6.18 -4.76 -17.48
CA PHE A 252 7.32 -4.72 -16.54
C PHE A 252 8.63 -4.17 -17.10
N TYR A 253 8.68 -3.72 -18.36
CA TYR A 253 9.94 -3.27 -18.97
C TYR A 253 10.35 -1.84 -18.58
N ASN A 254 9.42 -1.00 -18.15
CA ASN A 254 9.66 0.44 -18.03
C ASN A 254 9.71 0.97 -16.58
N GLU A 255 9.56 0.14 -15.55
CA GLU A 255 9.30 0.64 -14.19
C GLU A 255 10.03 -0.09 -13.06
N THR A 256 10.41 0.68 -12.04
CA THR A 256 10.89 0.21 -10.74
C THR A 256 9.69 -0.10 -9.83
N GLU A 257 9.75 -1.21 -9.09
CA GLU A 257 8.70 -1.71 -8.18
C GLU A 257 8.03 -0.57 -7.40
N THR A 258 6.76 -0.27 -7.69
CA THR A 258 5.96 0.66 -6.89
C THR A 258 5.21 -0.15 -5.83
N TYR A 259 5.80 -0.28 -4.65
CA TYR A 259 4.97 -0.47 -3.46
C TYR A 259 4.15 0.79 -3.26
N SER A 260 2.93 0.65 -2.75
CA SER A 260 2.11 1.82 -2.38
C SER A 260 2.90 2.72 -1.43
N ASN A 261 3.27 3.92 -1.93
CA ASN A 261 3.95 4.96 -1.17
C ASN A 261 2.98 5.74 -0.27
N ILE A 262 1.74 5.26 -0.08
CA ILE A 262 0.75 5.89 0.79
C ILE A 262 1.25 5.82 2.24
N GLN A 263 1.98 6.85 2.65
CA GLN A 263 2.34 7.11 4.05
C GLN A 263 1.18 7.77 4.81
N GLU A 264 0.18 8.27 4.08
CA GLU A 264 -0.89 9.12 4.61
C GLU A 264 -1.76 8.43 5.68
N TYR A 265 -1.79 7.09 5.70
CA TYR A 265 -2.51 6.30 6.71
C TYR A 265 -1.59 5.55 7.68
N ARG A 266 -0.26 5.69 7.56
CA ARG A 266 0.72 5.09 8.49
C ARG A 266 0.74 5.78 9.86
N ALA A 267 0.09 6.94 10.02
CA ALA A 267 0.16 7.75 11.23
C ALA A 267 -1.15 7.83 12.05
N HIS A 268 -2.24 7.16 11.65
CA HIS A 268 -3.56 7.32 12.29
C HIS A 268 -4.16 6.06 12.92
N ALA A 269 -3.33 5.07 13.26
CA ALA A 269 -3.73 4.11 14.29
C ALA A 269 -3.67 4.80 15.66
N HIS A 270 -4.83 5.28 16.11
CA HIS A 270 -5.13 5.94 17.40
C HIS A 270 -5.04 7.48 17.40
N SER A 271 -6.04 8.11 16.77
CA SER A 271 -6.68 9.26 17.40
C SER A 271 -8.19 9.01 17.39
N PRO A 272 -8.85 8.98 18.56
CA PRO A 272 -10.30 8.96 18.61
C PRO A 272 -10.82 10.17 17.84
N ALA A 273 -11.93 9.98 17.12
CA ALA A 273 -12.62 11.06 16.44
C ALA A 273 -12.79 12.25 17.40
N MET A 274 -12.18 13.38 17.04
CA MET A 274 -12.25 14.63 17.77
C MET A 274 -13.66 15.18 17.59
N GLY A 275 -14.56 14.82 18.50
CA GLY A 275 -15.97 15.17 18.39
C GLY A 275 -16.84 14.90 19.61
N GLU A 276 -16.30 14.38 20.72
CA GLU A 276 -17.03 14.28 21.99
C GLU A 276 -16.10 14.54 23.17
N SER A 277 -16.56 15.38 24.10
CA SER A 277 -15.90 15.76 25.35
C SER A 277 -15.70 14.54 26.26
N LEU A 278 -14.56 13.86 26.15
CA LEU A 278 -14.15 12.82 27.10
C LEU A 278 -13.26 13.42 28.20
N THR A 279 -13.82 13.49 29.41
CA THR A 279 -13.06 13.68 30.65
C THR A 279 -12.23 12.43 30.92
N TRP A 280 -10.90 12.55 30.91
CA TRP A 280 -9.98 11.44 31.17
C TRP A 280 -9.93 11.16 32.69
N SER A 281 -10.10 9.90 33.10
CA SER A 281 -9.95 9.50 34.51
C SER A 281 -8.49 9.62 34.97
N GLU A 282 -8.24 9.89 36.25
CA GLU A 282 -6.88 9.98 36.83
C GLU A 282 -6.00 8.76 36.51
N ASP A 283 -6.60 7.56 36.45
CA ASP A 283 -5.92 6.31 36.08
C ASP A 283 -5.32 6.34 34.65
N ALA A 284 -5.92 7.10 33.74
CA ALA A 284 -5.40 7.27 32.37
C ALA A 284 -4.21 8.24 32.34
N LEU A 285 -4.23 9.27 33.19
CA LEU A 285 -3.12 10.23 33.32
C LEU A 285 -1.89 9.59 33.96
N GLU A 286 -2.06 8.74 34.98
CA GLU A 286 -0.96 8.01 35.60
C GLU A 286 -0.29 7.03 34.63
N ARG A 287 -1.08 6.30 33.83
CA ARG A 287 -0.54 5.40 32.79
C ARG A 287 0.25 6.14 31.73
N ILE A 288 -0.22 7.32 31.33
CA ILE A 288 0.48 8.19 30.38
C ILE A 288 1.78 8.72 30.98
N ALA A 289 1.77 9.16 32.23
CA ALA A 289 2.97 9.62 32.93
C ALA A 289 4.03 8.51 33.04
N ALA A 290 3.61 7.28 33.40
CA ALA A 290 4.50 6.13 33.47
C ALA A 290 5.14 5.77 32.12
N LEU A 291 4.37 5.86 31.02
CA LEU A 291 4.88 5.62 29.66
C LEU A 291 5.88 6.69 29.21
N VAL A 292 5.64 7.96 29.56
CA VAL A 292 6.57 9.06 29.27
C VAL A 292 7.88 8.86 30.05
N GLN A 293 7.79 8.49 31.32
CA GLN A 293 8.95 8.31 32.18
C GLN A 293 9.81 7.11 31.76
N HIS A 294 9.17 6.00 31.36
CA HIS A 294 9.84 4.85 30.78
C HIS A 294 10.61 5.21 29.50
N GLU A 295 10.04 6.04 28.63
CA GLU A 295 10.67 6.42 27.37
C GLU A 295 11.82 7.42 27.58
N ILE A 296 11.72 8.32 28.57
CA ILE A 296 12.83 9.19 29.01
C ILE A 296 14.02 8.33 29.47
N SER A 297 13.79 7.38 30.38
CA SER A 297 14.85 6.49 30.87
C SER A 297 15.48 5.65 29.74
N ARG A 298 14.68 5.25 28.73
CA ARG A 298 15.19 4.53 27.55
C ARG A 298 16.15 5.39 26.72
N ILE A 299 15.82 6.67 26.53
CA ILE A 299 16.63 7.64 25.77
C ILE A 299 17.90 7.98 26.54
N GLU A 300 17.81 8.21 27.86
CA GLU A 300 18.97 8.46 28.72
C GLU A 300 19.92 7.26 28.75
N ALA A 301 19.39 6.04 28.84
CA ALA A 301 20.20 4.83 28.76
C ALA A 301 20.84 4.65 27.36
N ALA A 302 20.17 5.07 26.29
CA ALA A 302 20.73 5.06 24.94
C ALA A 302 21.85 6.11 24.78
N GLN A 303 21.69 7.30 25.35
CA GLN A 303 22.71 8.35 25.37
C GLN A 303 23.89 8.02 26.27
N GLY A 304 23.68 7.38 27.43
CA GLY A 304 24.73 6.90 28.30
C GLY A 304 25.57 5.78 27.68
N ARG A 305 24.95 4.89 26.89
CA ARG A 305 25.65 3.88 26.08
C ARG A 305 26.44 4.52 24.94
N ALA A 306 25.86 5.52 24.24
CA ALA A 306 26.56 6.27 23.22
C ALA A 306 27.80 7.03 23.78
N ASN A 307 27.68 7.67 24.95
CA ASN A 307 28.80 8.36 25.59
C ASN A 307 29.93 7.42 26.05
N ARG A 308 29.64 6.17 26.45
CA ARG A 308 30.68 5.16 26.75
C ARG A 308 31.42 4.66 25.51
N GLN A 309 30.82 4.77 24.33
CA GLN A 309 31.41 4.32 23.06
C GLN A 309 32.22 5.41 22.35
N VAL A 310 32.11 6.68 22.78
CA VAL A 310 32.75 7.85 22.16
C VAL A 310 34.19 8.10 22.62
N SER A 311 34.77 7.27 23.49
CA SER A 311 36.22 7.31 23.76
C SER A 311 37.08 6.78 22.61
N HIS A 312 36.49 6.17 21.57
CA HIS A 312 37.17 5.85 20.31
C HIS A 312 36.25 6.15 19.11
N HIS A 313 36.57 7.23 18.38
CA HIS A 313 36.00 7.69 17.11
C HIS A 313 34.68 8.51 17.11
N GLU A 314 34.61 9.41 16.11
CA GLU A 314 33.77 10.60 15.99
C GLU A 314 32.25 10.36 15.89
N ARG A 315 31.50 11.30 16.51
CA ARG A 315 30.06 11.63 16.40
C ARG A 315 29.03 10.50 16.58
N ALA A 316 28.52 10.37 17.82
CA ALA A 316 27.24 9.73 18.10
C ALA A 316 26.05 10.58 17.63
N ALA A 317 25.11 9.98 16.91
CA ALA A 317 23.85 10.59 16.52
C ALA A 317 22.97 10.83 17.77
N ALA A 318 22.55 12.07 18.01
CA ALA A 318 21.59 12.38 19.06
C ALA A 318 20.22 11.79 18.70
N VAL A 319 19.69 10.93 19.57
CA VAL A 319 18.34 10.37 19.44
C VAL A 319 17.32 11.49 19.67
N ALA A 320 16.53 11.83 18.65
CA ALA A 320 15.46 12.82 18.76
C ALA A 320 14.22 12.18 19.43
N PRO A 321 13.55 12.87 20.36
CA PRO A 321 12.27 12.41 20.88
C PRO A 321 11.22 12.39 19.76
N SER A 322 10.29 11.43 19.83
CA SER A 322 9.15 11.35 18.91
C SER A 322 8.30 12.63 18.99
N SER A 323 7.76 13.09 17.86
CA SER A 323 6.82 14.22 17.80
C SER A 323 5.63 14.04 18.73
N LEU A 324 5.25 12.78 19.00
CA LEU A 324 4.20 12.41 19.94
C LEU A 324 4.50 12.86 21.38
N ILE A 325 5.76 12.77 21.81
CA ILE A 325 6.21 13.18 23.16
C ILE A 325 6.18 14.69 23.29
N THR A 326 6.56 15.42 22.24
CA THR A 326 6.47 16.89 22.22
C THR A 326 5.02 17.36 22.34
N THR A 327 4.09 16.68 21.68
CA THR A 327 2.66 16.97 21.78
C THR A 327 2.10 16.64 23.17
N LEU A 328 2.40 15.46 23.71
CA LEU A 328 1.96 15.01 25.04
C LEU A 328 2.51 15.89 26.18
N LEU A 329 3.76 16.34 26.07
CA LEU A 329 4.37 17.26 27.04
C LEU A 329 3.72 18.65 26.99
N ASN A 330 3.43 19.18 25.80
CA ASN A 330 2.70 20.44 25.67
C ASN A 330 1.28 20.34 26.25
N GLU A 331 0.63 19.19 26.07
CA GLU A 331 -0.73 18.95 26.58
C GLU A 331 -0.74 18.82 28.12
N LEU A 332 0.21 18.11 28.72
CA LEU A 332 0.43 18.06 30.16
C LEU A 332 0.77 19.44 30.75
N GLN A 333 1.63 20.21 30.08
CA GLN A 333 2.02 21.56 30.48
C GLN A 333 0.85 22.56 30.44
N SER A 334 -0.13 22.34 29.57
CA SER A 334 -1.34 23.16 29.49
C SER A 334 -2.42 22.82 30.52
N ARG A 335 -2.35 21.64 31.15
CA ARG A 335 -3.44 21.12 32.01
C ARG A 335 -3.06 20.90 33.46
N ALA A 336 -1.79 20.71 33.78
CA ALA A 336 -1.32 20.57 35.15
C ALA A 336 -0.53 21.81 35.55
N HIS A 337 -1.15 22.72 36.31
CA HIS A 337 -0.46 23.79 37.04
C HIS A 337 0.44 23.19 38.14
N LEU A 338 1.45 22.40 37.75
CA LEU A 338 2.43 21.82 38.65
C LEU A 338 3.58 22.81 38.89
N PRO A 339 4.12 22.92 40.13
CA PRO A 339 5.18 23.88 40.44
C PRO A 339 6.47 23.54 39.69
N MET A 340 7.11 24.58 39.15
CA MET A 340 8.31 24.49 38.32
C MET A 340 9.56 24.25 39.18
N SER A 341 10.08 23.02 39.21
CA SER A 341 11.42 22.72 39.75
C SER A 341 12.41 22.43 38.63
N ASP A 342 13.55 23.12 38.64
CA ASP A 342 14.87 22.98 37.98
C ASP A 342 15.05 22.21 36.65
N ASP A 343 14.28 21.17 36.38
CA ASP A 343 14.36 20.33 35.17
C ASP A 343 13.81 21.05 33.92
N LEU A 344 12.76 21.87 34.07
CA LEU A 344 12.20 22.69 33.00
C LEU A 344 13.17 23.80 32.53
N GLN A 345 14.02 24.30 33.42
CA GLN A 345 15.00 25.33 33.10
C GLN A 345 16.17 24.76 32.29
N ARG A 346 16.60 23.52 32.61
CA ARG A 346 17.56 22.75 31.81
C ARG A 346 17.01 22.38 30.43
N PHE A 347 15.73 21.99 30.35
CA PHE A 347 15.07 21.68 29.08
C PHE A 347 14.91 22.92 28.16
N SER A 348 14.60 24.08 28.73
CA SER A 348 14.50 25.34 27.96
C SER A 348 15.84 25.75 27.33
N GLN A 349 16.97 25.52 28.03
CA GLN A 349 18.31 25.77 27.49
C GLN A 349 18.66 24.79 26.36
N VAL A 350 18.32 23.50 26.49
CA VAL A 350 18.52 22.49 25.44
C VAL A 350 17.64 22.79 24.21
N CYS A 351 16.39 23.20 24.40
CA CYS A 351 15.49 23.61 23.32
C CYS A 351 15.89 24.94 22.67
N ALA A 352 16.44 25.90 23.42
CA ALA A 352 16.97 27.16 22.87
C ALA A 352 18.22 26.92 22.03
N LEU A 353 19.09 26.00 22.46
CA LEU A 353 20.29 25.56 21.71
C LEU A 353 19.92 24.79 20.43
N GLN A 354 18.82 24.03 20.44
CA GLN A 354 18.28 23.37 19.24
C GLN A 354 17.50 24.31 18.32
N ARG A 355 16.85 25.36 18.85
CA ARG A 355 16.14 26.39 18.06
C ARG A 355 17.09 27.32 17.31
N SER A 356 18.30 27.57 17.80
CA SER A 356 19.33 28.29 17.04
C SER A 356 19.86 27.47 15.85
N LEU A 357 19.77 26.14 15.91
CA LEU A 357 20.18 25.21 14.86
C LEU A 357 19.08 24.90 13.81
N ARG A 358 17.83 25.35 14.02
CA ARG A 358 16.66 25.05 13.15
C ARG A 358 15.96 26.30 12.60
N ARG A 359 16.70 27.26 12.02
CA ARG A 359 16.08 28.28 11.15
C ARG A 359 16.16 27.87 9.67
N GLY A 360 15.01 27.45 9.15
CA GLY A 360 14.70 27.14 7.74
C GLY A 360 13.63 26.05 7.69
N ALA A 361 12.49 26.14 7.02
CA ALA A 361 11.97 27.06 6.01
C ALA A 361 10.43 26.99 6.09
N GLY A 362 9.72 28.10 5.82
CA GLY A 362 8.26 28.17 5.90
C GLY A 362 7.58 27.80 4.56
N PRO A 363 6.23 27.79 4.49
CA PRO A 363 5.46 27.44 3.29
C PRO A 363 5.75 28.30 2.04
N GLY A 364 6.47 29.43 2.17
CA GLY A 364 6.88 30.31 1.07
C GLY A 364 8.20 29.95 0.39
N ASP A 365 8.85 28.86 0.80
CA ASP A 365 10.24 28.52 0.43
C ASP A 365 10.38 27.39 -0.59
N ILE A 366 9.26 26.86 -1.12
CA ILE A 366 9.25 25.80 -2.14
C ILE A 366 8.30 26.17 -3.29
N LYS A 367 8.75 26.04 -4.55
CA LYS A 367 7.92 26.18 -5.76
C LYS A 367 8.13 25.00 -6.70
N ILE A 368 7.09 24.63 -7.46
CA ILE A 368 7.17 23.58 -8.49
C ILE A 368 6.74 24.19 -9.82
N TYR A 369 7.54 24.02 -10.86
CA TYR A 369 7.22 24.45 -12.22
C TYR A 369 7.80 23.46 -13.23
N GLY A 370 6.99 23.01 -14.20
CA GLY A 370 7.43 22.03 -15.21
C GLY A 370 7.95 20.71 -14.63
N GLY A 371 7.42 20.26 -13.48
CA GLY A 371 7.89 19.06 -12.78
C GLY A 371 9.18 19.23 -11.97
N ILE A 372 9.79 20.42 -11.96
CA ILE A 372 11.04 20.71 -11.24
C ILE A 372 10.72 21.44 -9.93
N LYS A 373 11.29 20.95 -8.82
CA LYS A 373 11.18 21.55 -7.49
C LYS A 373 12.28 22.58 -7.27
N TYR A 374 11.90 23.77 -6.84
CA TYR A 374 12.79 24.89 -6.49
C TYR A 374 12.65 25.20 -5.01
N GLU A 375 13.77 25.24 -4.31
CA GLU A 375 13.80 25.49 -2.86
C GLU A 375 14.65 26.72 -2.57
N ARG A 376 14.25 27.50 -1.55
CA ARG A 376 15.04 28.65 -1.13
C ARG A 376 16.31 28.17 -0.46
N LYS A 377 17.45 28.40 -1.10
CA LYS A 377 18.74 27.99 -0.55
C LYS A 377 19.07 28.90 0.64
N THR A 378 19.36 28.29 1.78
CA THR A 378 19.75 29.00 3.01
C THR A 378 21.26 29.12 3.16
N THR A 379 22.03 28.41 2.33
CA THR A 379 23.49 28.39 2.30
C THR A 379 24.00 28.22 0.86
N GLY A 380 25.25 28.64 0.60
CA GLY A 380 25.93 28.50 -0.69
C GLY A 380 25.67 29.65 -1.69
N LEU A 381 26.09 29.45 -2.95
CA LEU A 381 26.13 30.50 -3.99
C LEU A 381 24.76 31.13 -4.31
N PHE A 382 23.68 30.38 -4.10
CA PHE A 382 22.30 30.82 -4.38
C PHE A 382 21.52 31.19 -3.12
N THR A 383 22.21 31.52 -2.02
CA THR A 383 21.56 31.89 -0.75
C THR A 383 20.50 32.97 -0.95
N GLY A 384 19.30 32.72 -0.44
CA GLY A 384 18.13 33.60 -0.59
C GLY A 384 17.38 33.45 -1.90
N LYS A 385 17.89 32.75 -2.92
CA LYS A 385 17.21 32.49 -4.20
C LYS A 385 16.50 31.14 -4.21
N LEU A 386 15.47 31.01 -5.05
CA LEU A 386 14.81 29.73 -5.33
C LEU A 386 15.61 29.00 -6.41
N ALA A 387 16.28 27.91 -6.05
CA ALA A 387 17.10 27.14 -6.98
C ALA A 387 16.70 25.66 -7.00
N SER A 388 16.80 25.02 -8.16
CA SER A 388 16.60 23.58 -8.32
C SER A 388 17.74 22.80 -7.66
N GLN A 389 17.56 21.48 -7.57
CA GLN A 389 18.70 20.59 -7.36
C GLN A 389 19.63 20.67 -8.59
N GLY A 390 20.94 20.69 -8.36
CA GLY A 390 21.92 20.70 -9.45
C GLY A 390 21.88 19.38 -10.21
N ILE A 391 21.97 19.45 -11.54
CA ILE A 391 22.06 18.28 -12.41
C ILE A 391 23.44 18.29 -13.05
N VAL A 392 24.14 17.15 -13.03
CA VAL A 392 25.43 17.03 -13.70
C VAL A 392 25.18 16.84 -15.19
N ILE A 393 25.83 17.67 -16.01
CA ILE A 393 25.80 17.61 -17.47
C ILE A 393 27.24 17.55 -17.99
N SER A 394 27.48 16.83 -19.08
CA SER A 394 28.81 16.72 -19.67
C SER A 394 28.85 17.51 -20.98
N ILE A 395 29.81 18.41 -21.15
CA ILE A 395 29.99 19.25 -22.34
C ILE A 395 31.48 19.18 -22.72
N ASP A 396 31.78 18.82 -23.96
CA ASP A 396 33.16 18.71 -24.49
C ASP A 396 34.10 17.86 -23.60
N ASP A 397 33.60 16.71 -23.12
CA ASP A 397 34.29 15.77 -22.22
C ASP A 397 34.65 16.32 -20.81
N GLU A 398 34.01 17.42 -20.39
CA GLU A 398 34.08 17.97 -19.03
C GLU A 398 32.70 17.98 -18.33
N ASP A 399 32.69 17.63 -17.04
CA ASP A 399 31.47 17.59 -16.22
C ASP A 399 31.17 18.95 -15.56
N PHE A 400 29.99 19.48 -15.83
CA PHE A 400 29.43 20.70 -15.26
C PHE A 400 28.20 20.40 -14.39
N VAL A 401 27.88 21.29 -13.46
CA VAL A 401 26.62 21.23 -12.69
C VAL A 401 25.70 22.36 -13.11
N GLU A 402 24.59 22.02 -13.79
CA GLU A 402 23.54 22.97 -14.13
C GLU A 402 22.65 23.23 -12.91
N TYR A 403 22.47 24.52 -12.58
CA TYR A 403 21.46 24.98 -11.61
C TYR A 403 20.41 25.84 -12.32
N ARG A 404 19.13 25.59 -12.06
CA ARG A 404 18.03 26.45 -12.52
C ARG A 404 17.58 27.34 -11.38
N VAL A 405 17.48 28.64 -11.61
CA VAL A 405 17.10 29.63 -10.59
C VAL A 405 15.83 30.36 -11.02
N LEU A 406 14.85 30.43 -10.12
CA LEU A 406 13.64 31.24 -10.30
C LEU A 406 13.83 32.60 -9.63
N THR A 407 13.76 33.66 -10.43
CA THR A 407 13.72 35.04 -9.95
C THR A 407 12.35 35.64 -10.29
N LYS A 408 11.84 36.54 -9.44
CA LYS A 408 10.69 37.36 -9.81
C LYS A 408 11.21 38.50 -10.72
N PRO A 409 10.59 38.79 -11.86
CA PRO A 409 10.93 39.98 -12.62
C PRO A 409 10.54 41.22 -11.80
N SER A 410 11.50 42.13 -11.61
CA SER A 410 11.23 43.50 -11.13
C SER A 410 10.95 44.34 -12.37
N PHE A 411 9.67 44.60 -12.66
CA PHE A 411 9.31 45.69 -13.56
C PHE A 411 9.28 46.96 -12.71
N ALA A 412 10.21 47.87 -12.99
CA ALA A 412 10.20 49.23 -12.45
C ALA A 412 9.23 50.10 -13.24
#